data_AF-A0A847SC97-F1
#
_entry.id   AF-A0A847SC97-F1
#
_cell.length_a   1.000
_cell.length_b   1.000
_cell.length_c   1.000
_cell.angle_alpha   90.00
_cell.angle_beta   90.00
_cell.angle_gamma   90.00
#
_symmetry.space_group_name_H-M   'P 1'
#
loop_
_entity.id
_entity.type
_entity.pdbx_description
1 polymer ?
#
loop_
_entity_poly.entity_id
_entity_poly.type
_entity_poly.pdbx_seq_one_letter_code
_entity_poly.pdbx_strand_id
1 'polypeptide(L)'
;MSMLSLTIDDAQLQAALLRLEQAAIDLRPAMRQIAQALLLETERNFEEEGRPRWAPLADATVRARLGGKKAYKKSGALRASAQRQLAGMRILQHTGQLASSITTNYDSTQAVIGSNKVYAAIHQFGGKAGRGRSVDIPARPFLPVTANGELQPEAREAVLDCVLRHLRTAAGV
;
A
#
# COMPACT_ATOMS: atom_id res chain seq x y z
N MET A 1 56.33 -16.94 -28.24
CA MET A 1 55.16 -16.85 -27.33
C MET A 1 54.27 -15.75 -27.88
N SER A 2 53.04 -16.05 -28.29
CA SER A 2 52.10 -15.02 -28.75
C SER A 2 51.48 -14.35 -27.53
N MET A 3 51.58 -13.02 -27.45
CA MET A 3 50.98 -12.23 -26.38
C MET A 3 49.64 -11.72 -26.90
N LEU A 4 48.53 -12.16 -26.29
CA LEU A 4 47.20 -11.65 -26.60
C LEU A 4 46.99 -10.36 -25.82
N SER A 5 46.98 -9.20 -26.50
CA SER A 5 46.59 -7.93 -25.89
C SER A 5 45.08 -7.73 -26.04
N LEU A 6 44.35 -7.74 -24.93
CA LEU A 6 42.94 -7.35 -24.87
C LEU A 6 42.87 -5.87 -24.46
N THR A 7 42.58 -4.98 -25.41
CA THR A 7 42.32 -3.56 -25.11
C THR A 7 40.82 -3.42 -24.83
N ILE A 8 40.46 -3.09 -23.60
CA ILE A 8 39.07 -2.76 -23.25
C ILE A 8 38.84 -1.30 -23.62
N ASP A 9 37.94 -1.05 -24.59
CA ASP A 9 37.41 0.29 -24.86
C ASP A 9 36.52 0.69 -23.66
N ASP A 10 37.02 1.62 -22.85
CA ASP A 10 36.36 2.07 -21.62
C ASP A 10 35.38 3.22 -21.87
N ALA A 11 35.21 3.69 -23.11
CA ALA A 11 34.26 4.77 -23.42
C ALA A 11 32.83 4.41 -23.00
N GLN A 12 32.43 3.14 -23.18
CA GLN A 12 31.13 2.64 -22.74
C GLN A 12 31.01 2.63 -21.20
N LEU A 13 32.09 2.28 -20.50
CA LEU A 13 32.15 2.27 -19.04
C LEU A 13 32.05 3.71 -18.49
N GLN A 14 32.85 4.64 -19.02
CA GLN A 14 32.82 6.05 -18.63
C GLN A 14 31.43 6.66 -18.88
N ALA A 15 30.82 6.38 -20.04
CA ALA A 15 29.47 6.84 -20.35
C ALA A 15 28.42 6.28 -19.38
N ALA A 16 28.53 5.00 -18.97
CA ALA A 16 27.65 4.40 -17.99
C ALA A 16 27.80 5.03 -16.59
N LEU A 17 29.04 5.29 -16.15
CA LEU A 17 29.31 5.95 -14.89
C LEU A 17 28.75 7.37 -14.85
N LEU A 18 28.89 8.14 -15.93
CA LEU A 18 28.30 9.49 -16.04
C LEU A 18 26.77 9.44 -15.96
N ARG A 19 26.12 8.47 -16.60
CA ARG A 19 24.66 8.31 -16.49
C ARG A 19 24.23 7.93 -15.08
N LEU A 20 24.98 7.06 -14.40
CA LEU A 20 24.73 6.69 -13.01
C LEU A 20 24.85 7.89 -12.06
N GLU A 21 25.88 8.73 -12.25
CA GLU A 21 26.05 9.97 -11.50
C GLU A 21 24.85 10.90 -11.69
N GLN A 22 24.42 11.12 -12.94
CA GLN A 22 23.24 11.95 -13.22
C GLN A 22 21.95 11.37 -12.62
N ALA A 23 21.80 10.04 -12.66
CA ALA A 23 20.67 9.34 -12.06
C ALA A 23 20.66 9.41 -10.53
N ALA A 24 21.82 9.60 -9.90
CA ALA A 24 21.94 9.83 -8.46
C ALA A 24 21.65 11.30 -8.08
N ILE A 25 21.88 12.26 -9.00
CA ILE A 25 21.56 13.68 -8.80
C ILE A 25 20.05 13.91 -8.90
N ASP A 26 19.39 13.36 -9.91
CA ASP A 26 17.93 13.47 -10.08
C ASP A 26 17.23 12.15 -9.74
N LEU A 27 16.83 12.01 -8.48
CA LEU A 27 16.05 10.87 -8.00
C LEU A 27 14.55 11.01 -8.24
N ARG A 28 14.03 12.09 -8.84
CA ARG A 28 12.58 12.23 -9.12
C ARG A 28 12.01 11.02 -9.88
N PRO A 29 12.70 10.42 -10.88
CA PRO A 29 12.20 9.22 -11.54
C PRO A 29 12.10 8.01 -10.60
N ALA A 30 13.06 7.84 -9.68
CA ALA A 30 13.06 6.78 -8.68
C ALA A 30 11.98 7.02 -7.62
N MET A 31 11.87 8.23 -7.08
CA MET A 31 10.86 8.60 -6.07
C MET A 31 9.44 8.49 -6.61
N ARG A 32 9.22 8.83 -7.88
CA ARG A 32 7.94 8.59 -8.57
C ARG A 32 7.59 7.10 -8.59
N GLN A 33 8.55 6.23 -8.94
CA GLN A 33 8.32 4.78 -8.96
C GLN A 33 8.06 4.24 -7.54
N ILE A 34 8.81 4.72 -6.55
CA ILE A 34 8.60 4.38 -5.14
C ILE A 34 7.20 4.78 -4.67
N ALA A 35 6.75 6.00 -4.97
CA ALA A 35 5.42 6.46 -4.65
C ALA A 35 4.33 5.56 -5.26
N GLN A 36 4.50 5.14 -6.51
CA GLN A 36 3.60 4.19 -7.16
C GLN A 36 3.63 2.80 -6.51
N ALA A 37 4.82 2.30 -6.15
CA ALA A 37 4.95 1.03 -5.45
C ALA A 37 4.24 1.04 -4.09
N LEU A 38 4.38 2.12 -3.31
CA LEU A 38 3.69 2.29 -2.04
C LEU A 38 2.16 2.33 -2.22
N LEU A 39 1.68 2.95 -3.30
CA LEU A 39 0.25 2.95 -3.63
C LEU A 39 -0.24 1.53 -3.94
N LEU A 40 0.48 0.78 -4.77
CA LEU A 40 0.14 -0.60 -5.10
C LEU A 40 0.10 -1.50 -3.86
N GLU A 41 1.07 -1.37 -2.95
CA GLU A 41 1.06 -2.14 -1.71
C GLU A 41 -0.07 -1.71 -0.76
N THR A 42 -0.48 -0.44 -0.79
CA THR A 42 -1.67 0.03 -0.06
C THR A 42 -2.94 -0.59 -0.64
N GLU A 43 -3.06 -0.63 -1.96
CA GLU A 43 -4.21 -1.27 -2.65
C GLU A 43 -4.28 -2.76 -2.32
N ARG A 44 -3.14 -3.47 -2.31
CA ARG A 44 -3.06 -4.88 -1.88
C ARG A 44 -3.47 -5.06 -0.43
N ASN A 45 -3.07 -4.15 0.48
CA ASN A 45 -3.53 -4.19 1.86
C ASN A 45 -5.05 -4.04 1.96
N PHE A 46 -5.67 -3.18 1.16
CA PHE A 46 -7.14 -3.17 1.08
C PHE A 46 -7.67 -4.49 0.53
N GLU A 47 -7.07 -5.01 -0.53
CA GLU A 47 -7.53 -6.21 -1.21
C GLU A 47 -7.53 -7.46 -0.33
N GLU A 48 -6.45 -7.64 0.42
CA GLU A 48 -6.26 -8.79 1.31
C GLU A 48 -6.89 -8.59 2.70
N GLU A 49 -7.50 -7.41 2.91
CA GLU A 49 -8.01 -6.97 4.21
C GLU A 49 -6.93 -6.94 5.29
N GLY A 50 -5.75 -6.44 4.93
CA GLY A 50 -4.57 -6.28 5.76
C GLY A 50 -3.56 -7.41 5.60
N ARG A 51 -2.28 -7.05 5.78
CA ARG A 51 -1.14 -7.98 5.85
C ARG A 51 -0.28 -7.61 7.08
N PRO A 52 -0.53 -8.20 8.27
CA PRO A 52 -1.47 -9.28 8.56
C PRO A 52 -2.94 -8.86 8.51
N ARG A 53 -3.84 -9.85 8.37
CA ARG A 53 -5.29 -9.64 8.21
C ARG A 53 -5.87 -8.85 9.39
N TRP A 54 -6.69 -7.85 9.08
CA TRP A 54 -7.34 -6.98 10.03
C TRP A 54 -8.35 -7.73 10.92
N ALA A 55 -8.55 -7.18 12.12
CA ALA A 55 -9.60 -7.64 13.01
C ALA A 55 -10.99 -7.52 12.34
N PRO A 56 -11.86 -8.55 12.48
CA PRO A 56 -13.16 -8.57 11.85
C PRO A 56 -14.05 -7.41 12.32
N LEU A 57 -15.10 -7.13 11.56
CA LEU A 57 -16.12 -6.17 11.96
C LEU A 57 -16.95 -6.76 13.11
N ALA A 58 -17.39 -5.89 14.02
CA ALA A 58 -18.34 -6.29 15.05
C ALA A 58 -19.66 -6.79 14.44
N ASP A 59 -20.29 -7.78 15.06
CA ASP A 59 -21.55 -8.38 14.59
C ASP A 59 -22.66 -7.34 14.37
N ALA A 60 -22.72 -6.31 15.24
CA ALA A 60 -23.66 -5.21 15.09
C ALA A 60 -23.44 -4.44 13.77
N THR A 61 -22.19 -4.20 13.38
CA THR A 61 -21.82 -3.53 12.13
C THR A 61 -22.14 -4.41 10.93
N VAL A 62 -21.83 -5.71 11.00
CA VAL A 62 -22.18 -6.68 9.95
C VAL A 62 -23.70 -6.71 9.75
N ARG A 63 -24.46 -6.85 10.84
CA ARG A 63 -25.93 -6.85 10.82
C ARG A 63 -26.50 -5.56 10.23
N ALA A 64 -25.93 -4.41 10.58
CA ALA A 64 -26.34 -3.12 10.02
C ALA A 64 -26.11 -3.06 8.50
N ARG A 65 -24.94 -3.49 8.03
CA ARG A 65 -24.61 -3.54 6.59
C ARG A 65 -25.51 -4.49 5.81
N LEU A 66 -25.91 -5.61 6.40
CA LEU A 66 -26.81 -6.58 5.76
C LEU A 66 -28.28 -6.09 5.66
N GLY A 67 -28.62 -4.92 6.20
CA GLY A 67 -29.98 -4.38 6.19
C GLY A 67 -30.80 -4.70 7.45
N GLY A 68 -30.11 -5.02 8.55
CA GLY A 68 -30.72 -5.19 9.87
C GLY A 68 -31.67 -6.40 9.91
N LYS A 69 -32.87 -6.22 10.49
CA LYS A 69 -33.86 -7.29 10.63
C LYS A 69 -34.31 -7.88 9.27
N LYS A 70 -34.27 -7.10 8.19
CA LYS A 70 -34.71 -7.55 6.85
C LYS A 70 -33.81 -8.62 6.24
N ALA A 71 -32.56 -8.72 6.69
CA ALA A 71 -31.60 -9.72 6.25
C ALA A 71 -31.95 -11.15 6.69
N TYR A 72 -32.76 -11.28 7.74
CA TYR A 72 -33.06 -12.55 8.40
C TYR A 72 -34.46 -13.04 8.06
N LYS A 73 -34.64 -14.36 8.11
CA LYS A 73 -35.94 -15.03 8.06
C LYS A 73 -36.57 -14.99 9.45
N LYS A 74 -37.87 -15.31 9.54
CA LYS A 74 -38.56 -15.47 10.84
C LYS A 74 -37.90 -16.55 11.72
N SER A 75 -37.24 -17.53 11.12
CA SER A 75 -36.47 -18.58 11.80
C SER A 75 -35.10 -18.13 12.34
N GLY A 76 -34.70 -16.88 12.11
CA GLY A 76 -33.36 -16.38 12.50
C GLY A 76 -32.24 -16.70 11.50
N ALA A 77 -32.47 -17.54 10.50
CA ALA A 77 -31.50 -17.81 9.44
C ALA A 77 -31.36 -16.62 8.46
N LEU A 78 -30.17 -16.43 7.87
CA LEU A 78 -29.96 -15.43 6.82
C LEU A 78 -30.74 -15.77 5.54
N ARG A 79 -31.17 -14.72 4.82
CA ARG A 79 -31.71 -14.85 3.46
C ARG A 79 -30.56 -15.09 2.48
N ALA A 80 -30.83 -15.76 1.36
CA ALA A 80 -29.82 -16.05 0.34
C ALA A 80 -29.14 -14.79 -0.25
N SER A 81 -29.87 -13.67 -0.32
CA SER A 81 -29.29 -12.37 -0.70
C SER A 81 -28.32 -11.83 0.34
N ALA A 82 -28.68 -11.90 1.62
CA ALA A 82 -27.84 -11.48 2.73
C ALA A 82 -26.59 -12.36 2.86
N GLN A 83 -26.70 -13.66 2.58
CA GLN A 83 -25.55 -14.56 2.60
C GLN A 83 -24.56 -14.26 1.46
N ARG A 84 -25.06 -13.96 0.26
CA ARG A 84 -24.21 -13.46 -0.85
C ARG A 84 -23.54 -12.14 -0.51
N GLN A 85 -24.28 -11.22 0.11
CA GLN A 85 -23.73 -9.93 0.54
C GLN A 85 -22.67 -10.09 1.63
N LEU A 86 -22.86 -11.02 2.57
CA LEU A 86 -21.87 -11.32 3.61
C LEU A 86 -20.58 -11.89 3.00
N ALA A 87 -20.68 -12.80 2.03
CA ALA A 87 -19.52 -13.38 1.36
C ALA A 87 -18.69 -12.36 0.56
N GLY A 88 -19.34 -11.32 0.02
CA GLY A 88 -18.67 -10.21 -0.66
C GLY A 88 -18.32 -9.01 0.24
N MET A 89 -18.53 -9.11 1.55
CA MET A 89 -18.31 -7.98 2.45
C MET A 89 -16.82 -7.74 2.64
N ARG A 90 -16.39 -6.51 2.38
CA ARG A 90 -15.00 -6.07 2.56
C ARG A 90 -14.86 -5.05 3.67
N ILE A 91 -13.87 -5.23 4.53
CA ILE A 91 -13.50 -4.33 5.60
C ILE A 91 -12.89 -3.06 4.97
N LEU A 92 -13.26 -1.89 5.51
CA LEU A 92 -12.89 -0.55 5.02
C LEU A 92 -13.25 -0.22 3.55
N GLN A 93 -13.88 -1.13 2.80
CA GLN A 93 -14.25 -0.95 1.40
C GLN A 93 -15.77 -0.99 1.17
N HIS A 94 -16.58 -0.63 2.18
CA HIS A 94 -18.03 -0.62 2.03
C HIS A 94 -18.51 0.31 0.90
N THR A 95 -18.02 1.54 0.88
CA THR A 95 -18.29 2.54 -0.18
C THR A 95 -17.06 2.80 -1.05
N GLY A 96 -15.92 2.19 -0.74
CA GLY A 96 -14.63 2.46 -1.39
C GLY A 96 -14.00 3.82 -1.07
N GLN A 97 -14.68 4.73 -0.37
CA GLN A 97 -14.22 6.12 -0.19
C GLN A 97 -12.86 6.26 0.52
N LEU A 98 -12.50 5.34 1.41
CA LEU A 98 -11.19 5.38 2.05
C LEU A 98 -10.10 4.94 1.07
N ALA A 99 -10.28 3.80 0.39
CA ALA A 99 -9.34 3.30 -0.60
C ALA A 99 -9.14 4.31 -1.75
N SER A 100 -10.22 4.94 -2.23
CA SER A 100 -10.13 5.96 -3.29
C SER A 100 -9.58 7.30 -2.82
N SER A 101 -9.39 7.51 -1.51
CA SER A 101 -8.81 8.74 -0.96
C SER A 101 -7.29 8.70 -0.82
N ILE A 102 -6.68 7.55 -1.12
CA ILE A 102 -5.23 7.42 -1.03
C ILE A 102 -4.59 8.24 -2.16
N THR A 103 -3.67 9.10 -1.78
CA THR A 103 -2.94 9.97 -2.70
C THR A 103 -1.46 9.86 -2.44
N THR A 104 -0.67 10.04 -3.50
CA THR A 104 0.79 10.07 -3.41
C THR A 104 1.35 11.39 -3.90
N ASN A 105 2.55 11.72 -3.46
CA ASN A 105 3.35 12.83 -3.96
C ASN A 105 4.83 12.44 -3.95
N TYR A 106 5.69 13.15 -4.69
CA TYR A 106 7.12 12.88 -4.72
C TYR A 106 7.91 14.11 -5.17
N ASP A 107 9.17 14.18 -4.74
CA ASP A 107 10.19 15.09 -5.25
C ASP A 107 11.54 14.34 -5.39
N SER A 108 12.67 15.04 -5.53
CA SER A 108 13.99 14.40 -5.65
C SER A 108 14.51 13.79 -4.35
N THR A 109 13.84 14.02 -3.23
CA THR A 109 14.31 13.65 -1.88
C THR A 109 13.35 12.75 -1.13
N GLN A 110 12.06 12.73 -1.51
CA GLN A 110 11.03 11.96 -0.82
C GLN A 110 9.95 11.42 -1.75
N ALA A 111 9.33 10.34 -1.29
CA ALA A 111 8.08 9.81 -1.80
C ALA A 111 7.07 9.77 -0.63
N VAL A 112 5.88 10.30 -0.84
CA VAL A 112 4.85 10.48 0.18
C VAL A 112 3.60 9.70 -0.22
N ILE A 113 2.95 9.08 0.76
CA ILE A 113 1.66 8.41 0.63
C ILE A 113 0.77 8.73 1.83
N GLY A 114 -0.52 8.93 1.61
CA GLY A 114 -1.47 9.19 2.69
C GLY A 114 -2.91 9.29 2.21
N SER A 115 -3.79 9.73 3.11
CA SER A 115 -5.22 9.98 2.83
C SER A 115 -5.60 11.38 3.29
N ASN A 116 -6.52 12.03 2.57
CA ASN A 116 -7.12 13.29 2.98
C ASN A 116 -8.37 13.12 3.88
N LYS A 117 -8.72 11.89 4.28
CA LYS A 117 -9.87 11.62 5.15
C LYS A 117 -9.47 11.71 6.61
N VAL A 118 -10.17 12.53 7.39
CA VAL A 118 -9.95 12.68 8.84
C VAL A 118 -10.04 11.33 9.58
N TYR A 119 -10.98 10.47 9.17
CA TYR A 119 -11.16 9.15 9.78
C TYR A 119 -10.13 8.10 9.32
N ALA A 120 -9.24 8.42 8.36
CA ALA A 120 -8.20 7.50 7.93
C ALA A 120 -7.23 7.18 9.07
N ALA A 121 -6.86 8.19 9.87
CA ALA A 121 -5.95 8.02 11.01
C ALA A 121 -6.47 7.03 12.06
N ILE A 122 -7.77 7.09 12.42
CA ILE A 122 -8.33 6.15 13.40
C ILE A 122 -8.37 4.72 12.85
N HIS A 123 -8.45 4.54 11.52
CA HIS A 123 -8.32 3.22 10.92
C HIS A 123 -6.87 2.76 10.81
N GLN A 124 -5.92 3.65 10.49
CA GLN A 124 -4.51 3.30 10.40
C GLN A 124 -3.95 2.88 11.76
N PHE A 125 -4.23 3.64 12.82
CA PHE A 125 -3.60 3.47 14.13
C PHE A 125 -4.50 2.82 15.18
N GLY A 126 -5.82 2.77 14.93
CA GLY A 126 -6.78 2.38 15.95
C GLY A 126 -6.95 3.45 17.04
N GLY A 127 -7.75 3.13 18.05
CA GLY A 127 -7.94 3.97 19.24
C GLY A 127 -9.40 4.28 19.54
N LYS A 128 -9.63 5.32 20.35
CA LYS A 128 -10.96 5.68 20.82
C LYS A 128 -11.73 6.58 19.85
N ALA A 129 -12.98 6.24 19.58
CA ALA A 129 -13.88 6.95 18.68
C ALA A 129 -15.31 7.03 19.25
N GLY A 130 -16.20 7.66 18.48
CA GLY A 130 -17.61 7.84 18.85
C GLY A 130 -17.84 9.00 19.82
N ARG A 131 -19.10 9.19 20.23
CA ARG A 131 -19.50 10.24 21.17
C ARG A 131 -18.77 10.05 22.50
N GLY A 132 -18.00 11.05 22.92
CA GLY A 132 -17.23 10.98 24.16
C GLY A 132 -16.10 9.94 24.15
N ARG A 133 -15.62 9.50 22.98
CA ARG A 133 -14.53 8.51 22.85
C ARG A 133 -14.84 7.16 23.53
N SER A 134 -16.12 6.77 23.55
CA SER A 134 -16.60 5.59 24.26
C SER A 134 -16.36 4.26 23.50
N VAL A 135 -16.00 4.31 22.22
CA VAL A 135 -15.85 3.12 21.38
C VAL A 135 -14.37 2.87 21.09
N ASP A 136 -13.92 1.64 21.26
CA ASP A 136 -12.58 1.22 20.84
C ASP A 136 -12.63 0.70 19.40
N ILE A 137 -11.78 1.25 18.52
CA ILE A 137 -11.62 0.81 17.14
C ILE A 137 -10.26 0.15 17.00
N PRO A 138 -10.19 -1.14 16.60
CA PRO A 138 -8.91 -1.79 16.36
C PRO A 138 -8.21 -1.16 15.14
N ALA A 139 -6.88 -1.13 15.20
CA ALA A 139 -6.05 -0.74 14.07
C ALA A 139 -6.28 -1.66 12.87
N ARG A 140 -6.40 -1.03 11.71
CA ARG A 140 -6.54 -1.65 10.39
C ARG A 140 -5.56 -0.93 9.45
N PRO A 141 -4.24 -1.09 9.69
CA PRO A 141 -3.22 -0.38 8.94
C PRO A 141 -3.33 -0.78 7.47
N PHE A 142 -3.59 0.20 6.61
CA PHE A 142 -3.71 0.03 5.18
C PHE A 142 -2.49 0.59 4.46
N LEU A 143 -1.86 1.63 5.01
CA LEU A 143 -0.55 2.08 4.53
C LEU A 143 0.49 0.97 4.78
N PRO A 144 1.49 0.81 3.90
CA PRO A 144 2.42 -0.31 3.94
C PRO A 144 3.54 -0.09 4.97
N VAL A 145 3.14 0.20 6.20
CA VAL A 145 4.00 0.45 7.34
C VAL A 145 3.60 -0.45 8.50
N THR A 146 4.60 -0.94 9.23
CA THR A 146 4.43 -1.71 10.45
C THR A 146 4.00 -0.79 11.60
N ALA A 147 3.59 -1.38 12.73
CA ALA A 147 3.25 -0.62 13.93
C ALA A 147 4.43 0.23 14.47
N ASN A 148 5.67 -0.15 14.13
CA ASN A 148 6.88 0.56 14.54
C ASN A 148 7.29 1.67 13.55
N GLY A 149 6.52 1.89 12.49
CA GLY A 149 6.81 2.90 11.47
C GLY A 149 7.81 2.45 10.40
N GLU A 150 8.18 1.17 10.36
CA GLU A 150 9.01 0.59 9.31
C GLU A 150 8.16 0.19 8.10
N LEU A 151 8.75 0.04 6.91
CA LEU A 151 8.00 -0.53 5.77
C LEU A 151 7.64 -1.99 6.01
N GLN A 152 6.46 -2.40 5.54
CA GLN A 152 6.13 -3.82 5.40
C GLN A 152 7.17 -4.51 4.49
N PRO A 153 7.50 -5.81 4.72
CA PRO A 153 8.49 -6.52 3.91
C PRO A 153 8.26 -6.40 2.40
N GLU A 154 7.00 -6.56 1.96
CA GLU A 154 6.59 -6.49 0.56
C GLU A 154 6.83 -5.09 -0.03
N ALA A 155 6.56 -4.05 0.75
CA ALA A 155 6.82 -2.67 0.34
C ALA A 155 8.31 -2.34 0.35
N ARG A 156 9.07 -2.87 1.31
CA ARG A 156 10.53 -2.73 1.34
C ARG A 156 11.15 -3.34 0.09
N GLU A 157 10.74 -4.55 -0.28
CA GLU A 157 11.18 -5.21 -1.52
C GLU A 157 10.81 -4.39 -2.74
N ALA A 158 9.55 -3.94 -2.86
CA ALA A 158 9.11 -3.13 -3.99
C ALA A 158 9.89 -1.80 -4.13
N VAL A 159 10.23 -1.16 -3.00
CA VAL A 159 11.08 0.05 -2.99
C VAL A 159 12.49 -0.25 -3.47
N LEU A 160 13.12 -1.32 -2.94
CA LEU A 160 14.46 -1.73 -3.37
C LEU A 160 14.50 -2.08 -4.86
N ASP A 161 13.47 -2.75 -5.37
CA ASP A 161 13.33 -3.06 -6.79
C ASP A 161 13.22 -1.80 -7.65
N CYS A 162 12.50 -0.78 -7.19
CA CYS A 162 12.43 0.50 -7.90
C CYS A 162 13.80 1.18 -7.96
N VAL A 163 14.56 1.17 -6.86
CA VAL A 163 15.92 1.72 -6.82
C VAL A 163 16.85 0.96 -7.77
N LEU A 164 16.87 -0.37 -7.69
CA LEU A 164 17.70 -1.21 -8.56
C LEU A 164 17.35 -1.04 -10.03
N ARG A 165 16.05 -0.97 -10.36
CA ARG A 165 15.59 -0.73 -11.73
C ARG A 165 16.04 0.65 -12.24
N HIS A 166 15.96 1.68 -11.40
CA HIS A 166 16.45 3.03 -11.76
C HIS A 166 17.94 3.02 -12.08
N LEU A 167 18.76 2.39 -11.22
CA LEU A 167 20.20 2.30 -11.43
C LEU A 167 20.57 1.46 -12.65
N ARG A 168 19.90 0.33 -12.89
CA ARG A 168 20.09 -0.51 -14.10
C ARG A 168 19.78 0.26 -15.37
N THR A 169 18.64 0.95 -15.39
CA THR A 169 18.23 1.82 -16.50
C THR A 169 19.30 2.87 -16.80
N ALA A 170 19.85 3.51 -15.77
CA ALA A 170 20.92 4.50 -15.93
C ALA A 170 22.23 3.89 -16.43
N ALA A 171 22.63 2.73 -15.90
CA ALA A 171 23.80 1.99 -16.37
C ALA A 171 23.66 1.54 -17.84
N GLY A 172 22.43 1.37 -18.33
CA GLY A 172 22.14 0.89 -19.68
C GLY A 172 22.16 -0.64 -19.77
N VAL A 173 21.80 -1.32 -18.67
CA VAL A 173 21.70 -2.79 -18.56
C VAL A 173 20.33 -3.23 -18.08
#